data_AF-A0A958F0I3-F1
#
_entry.id   AF-A0A958F0I3-F1
#
_cell.length_a   1.000
_cell.length_b   1.000
_cell.length_c   1.000
_cell.angle_alpha   90.00
_cell.angle_beta   90.00
_cell.angle_gamma   90.00
#
_symmetry.space_group_name_H-M   'P 1'
#
loop_
_entity.id
_entity.type
_entity.pdbx_description
1 polymer ?
#
loop_
_entity_poly.entity_id
_entity_poly.type
_entity_poly.pdbx_seq_one_letter_code
_entity_poly.pdbx_strand_id
1 'polypeptide(L)'
;CIHPDFQRKGIGTALINHTKNIVIEKGFPAIIILGDPHNYCVHGFKTGRDYHVGNAEGKYPLGLLVLELEKGVFDGHRWTFKESDDYNIDFSPVEEYDRRFPPKEKRYQHSQTLYEMLIRAVLE
;
A
#
# COMPACT_ATOMS: atom_id res chain seq x y z
N CYS A 1 -9.09 -5.93 -6.41
CA CYS A 1 -10.23 -5.41 -5.62
C CYS A 1 -11.25 -6.54 -5.43
N ILE A 2 -12.07 -6.51 -4.38
CA ILE A 2 -13.15 -7.50 -4.17
C ILE A 2 -14.48 -6.82 -4.44
N HIS A 3 -15.30 -7.42 -5.31
CA HIS A 3 -16.65 -6.95 -5.59
C HIS A 3 -17.46 -6.84 -4.27
N PRO A 4 -18.26 -5.78 -4.05
CA PRO A 4 -18.96 -5.54 -2.78
C PRO A 4 -19.67 -6.76 -2.18
N ASP A 5 -20.43 -7.50 -3.00
CA ASP A 5 -21.17 -8.70 -2.58
C ASP A 5 -20.30 -9.87 -2.09
N PHE A 6 -18.99 -9.77 -2.31
CA PHE A 6 -17.99 -10.78 -1.96
C PHE A 6 -17.00 -10.29 -0.89
N GLN A 7 -17.17 -9.06 -0.40
CA GLN A 7 -16.35 -8.52 0.68
C GLN A 7 -16.63 -9.24 2.01
N ARG A 8 -15.66 -9.17 2.94
CA ARG A 8 -15.73 -9.80 4.28
C ARG A 8 -15.91 -11.33 4.29
N LYS A 9 -15.71 -12.00 3.15
CA LYS A 9 -15.73 -13.47 3.02
C LYS A 9 -14.33 -14.11 3.00
N GLY A 10 -13.29 -13.42 3.48
CA GLY A 10 -11.91 -13.91 3.50
C GLY A 10 -11.17 -13.88 2.16
N ILE A 11 -11.81 -13.45 1.06
CA ILE A 11 -11.21 -13.47 -0.29
C ILE A 11 -9.97 -12.57 -0.39
N GLY A 12 -9.99 -11.38 0.22
CA GLY A 12 -8.82 -10.49 0.23
C GLY A 12 -7.60 -11.14 0.87
N THR A 13 -7.78 -11.80 2.02
CA THR A 13 -6.73 -12.58 2.68
C THR A 13 -6.25 -13.74 1.81
N ALA A 14 -7.16 -14.47 1.15
CA ALA A 14 -6.81 -15.54 0.23
C ALA A 14 -5.93 -15.04 -0.93
N LEU A 15 -6.29 -13.90 -1.54
CA LEU A 15 -5.48 -13.28 -2.59
C LEU A 15 -4.10 -12.86 -2.09
N ILE A 16 -4.01 -12.22 -0.92
CA ILE A 16 -2.73 -11.80 -0.34
C ILE A 16 -1.83 -13.02 -0.11
N ASN A 17 -2.35 -14.09 0.51
CA ASN A 17 -1.57 -15.29 0.79
C ASN A 17 -1.14 -16.01 -0.50
N HIS A 18 -2.01 -16.07 -1.50
CA HIS A 18 -1.67 -16.61 -2.81
C HIS A 18 -0.51 -15.83 -3.46
N THR A 19 -0.58 -14.49 -3.45
CA THR A 19 0.49 -13.64 -3.98
C THR A 19 1.80 -13.83 -3.22
N LYS A 20 1.77 -13.95 -1.88
CA LYS A 20 2.99 -14.23 -1.10
C LYS A 20 3.70 -15.49 -1.59
N ASN A 21 2.95 -16.56 -1.82
CA ASN A 21 3.54 -17.82 -2.31
C ASN A 21 4.23 -17.62 -3.67
N ILE A 22 3.58 -16.94 -4.61
CA ILE A 22 4.16 -16.64 -5.93
C ILE A 22 5.46 -15.82 -5.80
N VAL A 23 5.46 -14.82 -4.93
CA VAL A 23 6.61 -13.93 -4.73
C VAL A 23 7.78 -14.68 -4.09
N ILE A 24 7.51 -15.54 -3.11
CA ILE A 24 8.50 -16.44 -2.49
C ILE A 24 9.09 -17.40 -3.53
N GLU A 25 8.25 -18.05 -4.34
CA GLU A 25 8.68 -18.97 -5.41
C GLU A 25 9.57 -18.28 -6.45
N LYS A 26 9.35 -16.99 -6.70
CA LYS A 26 10.17 -16.17 -7.59
C LYS A 26 11.47 -15.66 -6.96
N GLY A 27 11.70 -15.92 -5.67
CA GLY A 27 12.91 -15.51 -4.95
C GLY A 27 12.98 -14.01 -4.64
N PHE A 28 11.83 -13.32 -4.59
CA PHE A 28 11.81 -11.93 -4.14
C PHE A 28 11.84 -11.86 -2.61
N PRO A 29 12.69 -11.00 -2.01
CA PRO A 29 12.93 -11.03 -0.57
C PRO A 29 11.91 -10.24 0.26
N ALA A 30 11.05 -9.44 -0.38
CA ALA A 30 10.05 -8.61 0.28
C ALA A 30 8.91 -8.20 -0.65
N ILE A 31 7.81 -7.75 -0.06
CA ILE A 31 6.69 -7.07 -0.75
C ILE A 31 6.55 -5.67 -0.16
N ILE A 32 6.48 -4.65 -1.02
CA ILE A 32 6.25 -3.27 -0.62
C ILE A 32 4.96 -2.78 -1.28
N ILE A 33 4.09 -2.15 -0.51
CA ILE A 33 2.81 -1.60 -0.99
C ILE A 33 2.54 -0.22 -0.40
N LEU A 34 1.64 0.52 -1.06
CA LEU A 34 0.98 1.69 -0.50
C LEU A 34 -0.46 1.33 -0.12
N GLY A 35 -0.84 1.49 1.14
CA GLY A 35 -2.19 1.14 1.60
C GLY A 35 -2.47 1.46 3.06
N ASP A 36 -3.69 1.17 3.50
CA ASP A 36 -4.10 1.37 4.89
C ASP A 36 -3.54 0.26 5.81
N PRO A 37 -2.71 0.58 6.82
CA PRO A 37 -2.13 -0.39 7.75
C PRO A 37 -3.17 -1.34 8.37
N HIS A 38 -4.39 -0.87 8.65
CA HIS A 38 -5.46 -1.67 9.25
C HIS A 38 -5.78 -2.93 8.43
N ASN A 39 -5.64 -2.86 7.10
CA ASN A 39 -5.97 -3.97 6.21
C ASN A 39 -4.83 -4.99 6.04
N TYR A 40 -3.59 -4.60 6.35
CA TYR A 40 -2.40 -5.39 6.00
C TYR A 40 -1.57 -5.83 7.21
N CYS A 41 -1.70 -5.17 8.37
CA CYS A 41 -0.96 -5.55 9.58
C CYS A 41 -1.28 -6.97 10.05
N VAL A 42 -2.54 -7.40 9.88
CA VAL A 42 -3.00 -8.79 10.12
C VAL A 42 -2.30 -9.82 9.23
N HIS A 43 -1.63 -9.37 8.18
CA HIS A 43 -0.85 -10.20 7.25
C HIS A 43 0.66 -10.03 7.43
N GLY A 44 1.10 -9.41 8.53
CA GLY A 44 2.52 -9.26 8.86
C GLY A 44 3.22 -8.07 8.20
N PHE A 45 2.49 -7.24 7.44
CA PHE A 45 3.05 -5.98 6.95
C PHE A 45 3.32 -5.04 8.13
N LYS A 46 4.44 -4.33 8.07
CA LYS A 46 4.81 -3.26 9.00
C LYS A 46 5.04 -1.97 8.24
N THR A 47 5.29 -0.88 8.95
CA THR A 47 5.56 0.40 8.29
C THR A 47 6.95 0.39 7.65
N GLY A 48 7.17 1.23 6.64
CA GLY A 48 8.50 1.42 6.06
C GLY A 48 9.53 1.86 7.10
N ARG A 49 9.11 2.57 8.16
CA ARG A 49 9.98 2.99 9.26
C ARG A 49 10.60 1.81 10.01
N ASP A 50 9.85 0.73 10.21
CA ASP A 50 10.30 -0.48 10.91
C ASP A 50 11.44 -1.21 10.15
N TYR A 51 11.56 -0.94 8.85
CA TYR A 51 12.58 -1.53 7.95
C TYR A 51 13.50 -0.47 7.32
N HIS A 52 13.49 0.76 7.83
CA HIS A 52 14.25 1.88 7.26
C HIS A 52 14.03 2.14 5.75
N VAL A 53 12.86 1.78 5.22
CA VAL A 53 12.41 2.05 3.85
C VAL A 53 11.59 3.35 3.83
N GLY A 54 12.18 4.44 3.35
CA GLY A 54 11.53 5.75 3.22
C GLY A 54 11.14 6.08 1.78
N ASN A 55 10.43 7.18 1.58
CA ASN A 55 10.23 7.76 0.25
C ASN A 55 11.48 8.55 -0.21
N ALA A 56 11.42 9.17 -1.39
CA ALA A 56 12.53 9.96 -1.95
C ALA A 56 12.97 11.15 -1.07
N GLU A 57 12.11 11.63 -0.18
CA GLU A 57 12.40 12.70 0.79
C GLU A 57 12.97 12.16 2.11
N GLY A 58 13.19 10.85 2.23
CA GLY A 58 13.64 10.19 3.45
C GLY A 58 12.58 10.12 4.56
N LYS A 59 11.31 10.41 4.23
CA LYS A 59 10.17 10.30 5.15
C LYS A 59 9.59 8.89 5.11
N TYR A 60 8.79 8.56 6.12
CA TYR A 60 8.12 7.27 6.26
C TYR A 60 6.59 7.47 6.24
N PRO A 61 5.96 7.57 5.06
CA PRO A 61 4.50 7.71 4.97
C PRO A 61 3.82 6.56 5.70
N LEU A 62 2.75 6.84 6.45
CA LEU A 62 1.98 5.83 7.19
C LEU A 62 1.55 4.66 6.29
N GLY A 63 1.19 4.97 5.05
CA GLY A 63 0.74 3.97 4.10
C GLY A 63 1.85 3.19 3.37
N LEU A 64 3.13 3.55 3.55
CA LEU A 64 4.25 2.78 2.99
C LEU A 64 4.47 1.55 3.88
N LEU A 65 4.08 0.39 3.37
CA LEU A 65 4.07 -0.86 4.12
C LEU A 65 5.01 -1.88 3.49
N VAL A 66 5.71 -2.61 4.34
CA VAL A 66 6.71 -3.59 3.97
C VAL A 66 6.38 -4.92 4.64
N LEU A 67 6.41 -5.98 3.85
CA LEU A 67 6.41 -7.36 4.30
C LEU A 67 7.76 -7.98 3.94
N GLU A 68 8.57 -8.23 4.94
CA GLU A 68 9.81 -9.00 4.81
C GLU A 68 9.49 -10.48 4.62
N LEU A 69 10.06 -11.09 3.57
CA LEU A 69 9.94 -12.52 3.28
C LEU A 69 11.27 -13.25 3.54
N GLU A 70 12.40 -12.57 3.32
CA GLU A 70 13.73 -13.01 3.69
C GLU A 70 14.24 -12.18 4.87
N LYS A 71 14.52 -12.86 5.98
CA LYS A 71 14.93 -12.21 7.23
C LYS A 71 16.23 -11.43 7.06
N GLY A 72 16.22 -10.16 7.44
CA GLY A 72 17.39 -9.28 7.49
C GLY A 72 17.72 -8.63 6.15
N VAL A 73 16.85 -8.73 5.13
CA VAL A 73 17.12 -8.12 3.82
C VAL A 73 17.26 -6.59 3.91
N PHE A 74 16.60 -5.96 4.89
CA PHE A 74 16.65 -4.51 5.09
C PHE A 74 17.71 -4.06 6.11
N ASP A 75 18.44 -4.98 6.75
CA ASP A 75 19.37 -4.66 7.84
C ASP A 75 20.59 -3.87 7.36
N GLY A 76 21.14 -3.01 8.23
CA GLY A 76 22.40 -2.30 8.01
C GLY A 76 22.35 -1.12 7.03
N HIS A 77 21.21 -0.88 6.39
CA HIS A 77 21.07 0.17 5.35
C HIS A 77 19.77 0.95 5.50
N ARG A 78 19.75 2.17 4.95
CA ARG A 78 18.52 2.93 4.72
C ARG A 78 18.13 2.77 3.26
N TRP A 79 16.86 2.48 3.02
CA TRP A 79 16.34 2.22 1.69
C TRP A 79 15.40 3.34 1.25
N THR A 80 15.37 3.59 -0.05
CA THR A 80 14.43 4.53 -0.67
C THR A 80 13.51 3.74 -1.59
N PHE A 81 12.22 3.73 -1.28
CA PHE A 81 11.19 3.23 -2.17
C PHE A 81 11.03 4.17 -3.35
N LYS A 82 11.20 3.63 -4.56
CA LYS A 82 10.96 4.30 -5.83
C LYS A 82 9.83 3.57 -6.55
N GLU A 83 8.76 4.29 -6.88
CA GLU A 83 7.65 3.77 -7.69
C GLU A 83 8.10 3.52 -9.13
N SER A 84 7.39 2.63 -9.84
CA SER A 84 7.61 2.44 -11.28
C SER A 84 7.33 3.74 -12.02
N ASP A 85 8.07 4.01 -13.09
CA ASP A 85 7.79 5.14 -13.98
C ASP A 85 6.41 4.97 -14.66
N ASP A 86 5.80 3.78 -14.62
CA ASP A 86 4.41 3.51 -15.03
C ASP A 86 3.36 4.34 -14.25
N TYR A 87 3.71 4.86 -13.08
CA TYR A 87 2.84 5.76 -12.32
C TYR A 87 2.94 7.23 -12.79
N ASN A 88 3.92 7.56 -13.61
CA ASN A 88 4.09 8.89 -14.19
C ASN A 88 3.37 8.99 -15.54
N ILE A 89 2.05 9.10 -15.49
CA ILE A 89 1.18 9.16 -16.67
C ILE A 89 0.58 10.55 -16.87
N ASP A 90 0.27 10.89 -18.13
CA ASP A 90 -0.63 11.99 -18.44
C ASP A 90 -2.06 11.61 -18.03
N PHE A 91 -2.66 12.44 -17.18
CA PHE A 91 -4.02 12.23 -16.69
C PHE A 91 -5.09 12.68 -17.69
N SER A 92 -4.74 13.45 -18.72
CA SER A 92 -5.71 13.97 -19.69
C SER A 92 -6.52 12.87 -20.40
N PRO A 93 -5.91 11.77 -20.90
CA PRO A 93 -6.67 10.65 -21.49
C PRO A 93 -7.49 9.88 -20.45
N VAL A 94 -7.03 9.82 -19.19
CA VAL A 94 -7.74 9.16 -18.09
C VAL A 94 -9.03 9.92 -17.77
N GLU A 95 -8.95 11.25 -17.68
CA GLU A 95 -10.13 12.10 -17.45
C GLU A 95 -11.14 12.00 -18.60
N GLU A 96 -10.67 11.97 -19.85
CA GLU A 96 -11.56 11.82 -21.01
C GLU A 96 -12.27 10.46 -21.02
N TYR A 97 -11.56 9.39 -20.64
CA TYR A 97 -12.16 8.08 -20.47
C TYR A 97 -13.18 8.06 -19.33
N ASP A 98 -12.87 8.67 -18.18
CA ASP A 98 -13.74 8.70 -17.01
C ASP A 98 -15.06 9.48 -17.25
N ARG A 99 -15.05 10.50 -18.12
CA ARG A 99 -16.25 11.24 -18.54
C ARG A 99 -17.31 10.36 -19.23
N ARG A 100 -16.93 9.18 -19.71
CA ARG A 100 -17.86 8.21 -20.32
C ARG A 100 -18.73 7.48 -19.30
N PHE A 101 -18.39 7.55 -18.01
CA PHE A 101 -19.17 6.95 -16.93
C PHE A 101 -20.07 8.00 -16.26
N PRO A 102 -21.15 7.58 -15.57
CA PRO A 102 -21.91 8.48 -14.74
C PRO A 102 -21.00 9.20 -13.73
N PRO A 103 -21.18 10.53 -13.53
CA PRO A 103 -20.32 11.29 -12.64
C PRO A 103 -20.42 10.76 -11.20
N LYS A 104 -19.27 10.55 -10.56
CA LYS A 104 -19.21 10.15 -9.15
C LYS A 104 -19.30 11.39 -8.27
N GLU A 105 -20.30 11.42 -7.41
CA GLU A 105 -20.43 12.44 -6.37
C GLU A 105 -19.29 12.31 -5.35
N LYS A 106 -18.58 13.42 -5.06
CA LYS A 106 -17.59 13.45 -3.98
C LYS A 106 -18.33 13.31 -2.65
N ARG A 107 -17.92 12.34 -1.84
CA ARG A 107 -18.53 12.06 -0.53
C ARG A 107 -17.48 12.09 0.56
N TYR A 108 -17.95 12.38 1.77
CA TYR A 108 -17.18 12.22 2.98
C TYR A 108 -17.41 10.84 3.59
N GLN A 109 -16.35 10.23 4.13
CA GLN A 109 -16.37 9.06 4.99
C GLN A 109 -15.50 9.31 6.22
N HIS A 110 -15.92 8.76 7.37
CA HIS A 110 -15.18 8.88 8.64
C HIS A 110 -13.72 8.40 8.55
N SER A 111 -13.43 7.44 7.65
CA SER A 111 -12.08 6.96 7.36
C SER A 111 -11.14 8.07 6.88
N GLN A 112 -11.64 9.11 6.22
CA GLN A 112 -10.82 10.25 5.81
C GLN A 112 -10.33 11.07 7.01
N THR A 113 -11.20 11.31 7.99
CA THR A 113 -10.80 11.98 9.25
C THR A 113 -9.86 11.11 10.07
N LEU A 114 -10.12 9.80 10.14
CA LEU A 114 -9.19 8.87 10.79
C LEU A 114 -7.81 8.93 10.13
N TYR A 115 -7.75 8.86 8.81
CA TYR A 115 -6.49 8.98 8.07
C TYR A 115 -5.77 10.30 8.35
N GLU A 116 -6.49 11.42 8.32
CA GLU A 116 -5.96 12.75 8.65
C GLU A 116 -5.38 12.82 10.07
N MET A 117 -6.08 12.26 11.06
CA MET A 117 -5.58 12.17 12.44
C MET A 117 -4.29 11.33 12.50
N LEU A 118 -4.26 10.18 11.83
CA LEU A 118 -3.12 9.27 11.87
C LEU A 118 -1.87 9.85 11.20
N ILE A 119 -2.00 10.53 10.06
CA ILE A 119 -0.83 11.10 9.37
C ILE A 119 -0.29 12.37 10.04
N ARG A 120 -1.10 13.04 10.87
CA ARG A 120 -0.70 14.21 11.66
C ARG A 120 -0.20 13.85 13.06
N ALA A 121 -0.44 12.62 13.51
CA ALA A 121 0.08 12.15 14.77
C ALA A 121 1.61 12.15 14.70
N VAL A 122 2.23 12.90 15.60
CA VAL A 122 3.69 12.96 15.73
C VAL A 122 4.11 11.89 16.72
N LEU A 123 5.12 11.11 16.35
CA LEU A 123 5.86 10.27 17.28
C LEU A 123 6.98 11.15 17.85
N GLU A 124 6.89 11.48 19.14
CA GLU A 124 7.97 12.11 19.92
C GLU A 124 9.15 11.16 20.13
#